data_AF-A0A3A0BM83-F1
#
_entry.id   AF-A0A3A0BM83-F1
#
_cell.length_a   1.000
_cell.length_b   1.000
_cell.length_c   1.000
_cell.angle_alpha   90.00
_cell.angle_beta   90.00
_cell.angle_gamma   90.00
#
_symmetry.space_group_name_H-M   'P 1'
#
loop_
_entity.id
_entity.type
_entity.pdbx_description
1 polymer ?
#
loop_
_entity_poly.entity_id
_entity_poly.type
_entity_poly.pdbx_seq_one_letter_code
_entity_poly.pdbx_strand_id
1 'polypeptide(L)'
;MALGIIGGMPERFAPLADLHKQAWQQAGHDSAKLQLSVNSRGFIGDDSQNAADDYFPALHAMMDKLGRERGFRGLTRNEFEDSRGLRGSDYVGNPDEVIEKILYQQNILHYNRLLLQMDIGTVQHKELMRSIELLGTKVAPVVRKEIRSRISA
;
A
#
# COMPACT_ATOMS: atom_id res chain seq x y z
N MET A 1 -11.02 11.48 -3.43
CA MET A 1 -9.61 11.88 -3.16
C MET A 1 -8.67 10.69 -3.36
N ALA A 2 -7.38 10.91 -3.63
CA ALA A 2 -6.36 9.85 -3.61
C ALA A 2 -5.23 10.23 -2.64
N LEU A 3 -5.00 9.39 -1.61
CA LEU A 3 -3.96 9.56 -0.61
C LEU A 3 -2.71 8.79 -1.02
N GLY A 4 -1.61 9.51 -1.28
CA GLY A 4 -0.30 8.90 -1.45
C GLY A 4 0.33 8.58 -0.09
N ILE A 5 0.48 7.30 0.25
CA ILE A 5 1.16 6.86 1.47
C ILE A 5 2.46 6.17 1.06
N ILE A 6 3.52 6.98 1.01
CA ILE A 6 4.85 6.60 0.49
C ILE A 6 5.90 6.47 1.62
N GLY A 7 5.52 6.89 2.83
CA GLY A 7 6.28 6.77 4.06
C GLY A 7 5.42 7.11 5.27
N GLY A 8 5.86 6.68 6.45
CA GLY A 8 5.14 6.89 7.72
C GLY A 8 4.02 5.89 7.97
N MET A 9 3.27 6.15 9.04
CA MET A 9 2.22 5.26 9.55
C MET A 9 0.83 5.67 9.03
N PRO A 10 -0.06 4.71 8.69
CA PRO A 10 -1.38 4.99 8.12
C PRO A 10 -2.27 5.84 9.05
N GLU A 11 -2.13 5.70 10.37
CA GLU A 11 -2.90 6.47 11.37
C GLU A 11 -2.67 7.97 11.26
N ARG A 12 -1.50 8.40 10.79
CA ARG A 12 -1.21 9.83 10.57
C ARG A 12 -2.03 10.43 9.43
N PHE A 13 -2.59 9.59 8.55
CA PHE A 13 -3.43 10.01 7.43
C PHE A 13 -4.92 9.94 7.76
N ALA A 14 -5.33 9.36 8.89
CA ALA A 14 -6.73 9.28 9.29
C ALA A 14 -7.42 10.65 9.36
N PRO A 15 -6.80 11.72 9.92
CA PRO A 15 -7.41 13.05 9.93
C PRO A 15 -7.71 13.59 8.52
N LEU A 16 -6.91 13.23 7.51
CA LEU A 16 -7.16 13.64 6.12
C LEU A 16 -8.34 12.89 5.51
N ALA A 17 -8.46 11.58 5.80
CA ALA A 17 -9.60 10.79 5.38
C ALA A 17 -10.90 11.30 6.01
N ASP A 18 -10.87 11.61 7.31
CA ASP A 18 -12.01 12.17 8.04
C ASP A 18 -12.42 13.54 7.51
N LEU A 19 -11.44 14.43 7.28
CA LEU A 19 -11.70 15.74 6.70
C LEU A 19 -12.35 15.63 5.31
N HIS A 20 -11.88 14.70 4.48
CA HIS A 20 -12.48 14.47 3.17
C HIS A 20 -13.93 14.00 3.28
N LYS A 21 -14.22 13.08 4.20
CA LYS A 21 -15.58 12.60 4.48
C LYS A 21 -16.49 13.72 4.96
N GLN A 22 -16.01 14.55 5.89
CA GLN A 22 -16.77 15.71 6.40
C GLN A 22 -17.07 16.72 5.29
N ALA A 23 -16.07 17.08 4.48
CA ALA A 23 -16.25 18.01 3.37
C ALA A 23 -17.24 17.46 2.32
N TRP A 24 -17.18 16.16 2.03
CA TRP A 24 -18.13 15.48 1.14
C TRP A 24 -19.57 15.57 1.63
N GLN A 25 -19.79 15.33 2.93
CA GLN A 25 -21.10 15.42 3.56
C GLN A 25 -21.63 16.87 3.60
N GLN A 26 -20.78 17.83 3.93
CA GLN A 26 -21.13 19.25 3.95
C GLN A 26 -21.50 19.79 2.56
N ALA A 27 -20.90 19.24 1.50
CA ALA A 27 -21.27 19.55 0.12
C ALA A 27 -22.60 18.90 -0.32
N GLY A 28 -23.29 18.16 0.55
CA GLY A 28 -24.58 17.53 0.27
C GLY A 28 -24.49 16.25 -0.57
N HIS A 29 -23.30 15.64 -0.68
CA HIS A 29 -23.15 14.40 -1.42
C HIS A 29 -23.54 13.17 -0.60
N ASP A 30 -24.04 12.13 -1.29
CA ASP A 30 -24.40 10.84 -0.69
C ASP A 30 -23.15 10.14 -0.11
N SER A 31 -23.17 9.87 1.19
CA SER A 31 -22.05 9.22 1.89
C SER A 31 -21.77 7.81 1.37
N ALA A 32 -22.78 7.09 0.87
CA ALA A 32 -22.59 5.76 0.29
C ALA A 32 -21.77 5.78 -1.00
N LYS A 33 -21.64 6.94 -1.65
CA LYS A 33 -20.88 7.14 -2.89
C LYS A 33 -19.47 7.69 -2.65
N LEU A 34 -19.07 7.95 -1.41
CA LEU A 34 -17.73 8.47 -1.10
C LEU A 34 -16.65 7.56 -1.69
N GLN A 35 -15.71 8.14 -2.44
CA GLN A 35 -14.58 7.43 -3.04
C GLN A 35 -13.25 7.93 -2.45
N LEU A 36 -12.49 7.01 -1.88
CA LEU A 36 -11.17 7.28 -1.32
C LEU A 36 -10.20 6.19 -1.77
N SER A 37 -9.12 6.62 -2.41
CA SER A 37 -8.01 5.75 -2.82
C SER A 37 -6.83 5.90 -1.88
N VAL A 38 -6.16 4.80 -1.55
CA VAL A 38 -4.77 4.80 -1.06
C VAL A 38 -3.86 4.37 -2.21
N ASN A 39 -2.79 5.11 -2.42
CA ASN A 39 -1.78 4.86 -3.44
C ASN A 39 -0.44 4.67 -2.74
N SER A 40 0.14 3.48 -2.87
CA SER A 40 1.35 3.08 -2.17
C SER A 40 2.24 2.23 -3.07
N ARG A 41 3.45 1.91 -2.59
CA ARG A 41 4.30 0.92 -3.22
C ARG A 41 3.84 -0.48 -2.82
N GLY A 42 4.03 -1.48 -3.67
CA GLY A 42 3.77 -2.86 -3.30
C GLY A 42 4.51 -3.87 -4.16
N PHE A 43 4.83 -5.02 -3.59
CA PHE A 43 5.50 -6.11 -4.29
C PHE A 43 5.26 -7.43 -3.54
N ILE A 44 4.62 -8.39 -4.19
CA ILE A 44 4.12 -9.61 -3.54
C ILE A 44 4.92 -10.80 -4.06
N GLY A 45 5.55 -11.55 -3.16
CA GLY A 45 6.24 -12.79 -3.49
C GLY A 45 5.58 -13.99 -2.83
N ASP A 46 5.98 -15.19 -3.22
CA ASP A 46 5.54 -16.42 -2.56
C ASP A 46 6.08 -16.53 -1.13
N ASP A 47 7.25 -15.94 -0.89
CA ASP A 47 7.90 -15.82 0.41
C ASP A 47 8.17 -14.35 0.73
N SER A 48 8.02 -14.01 2.00
CA SER A 48 8.11 -12.63 2.49
C SER A 48 9.52 -12.06 2.36
N GLN A 49 10.53 -12.87 2.70
CA GLN A 49 11.94 -12.46 2.66
C GLN A 49 12.43 -12.34 1.22
N ASN A 50 12.07 -13.30 0.36
CA ASN A 50 12.39 -13.22 -1.07
C ASN A 50 11.76 -12.00 -1.73
N ALA A 51 10.49 -11.68 -1.44
CA ALA A 51 9.84 -10.47 -1.95
C ALA A 51 10.59 -9.20 -1.55
N ALA A 52 11.06 -9.14 -0.29
CA ALA A 52 11.86 -8.04 0.22
C ALA A 52 13.21 -7.93 -0.50
N ASP A 53 13.90 -9.05 -0.68
CA ASP A 53 15.23 -9.12 -1.29
C ASP A 53 15.21 -8.82 -2.80
N ASP A 54 14.17 -9.24 -3.51
CA ASP A 54 13.99 -8.94 -4.94
C ASP A 54 13.63 -7.46 -5.20
N TYR A 55 12.89 -6.84 -4.28
CA TYR A 55 12.37 -5.48 -4.46
C TYR A 55 13.32 -4.39 -3.95
N PHE A 56 13.97 -4.62 -2.81
CA PHE A 56 14.78 -3.62 -2.11
C PHE A 56 15.89 -3.00 -2.98
N PRO A 57 16.67 -3.75 -3.79
CA PRO A 57 17.74 -3.15 -4.58
C PRO A 57 17.26 -2.06 -5.54
N ALA A 58 16.14 -2.30 -6.22
CA ALA A 58 15.56 -1.35 -7.16
C ALA A 58 14.97 -0.12 -6.44
N LEU A 59 14.28 -0.34 -5.31
CA LEU A 59 13.76 0.73 -4.48
C LEU A 59 14.88 1.60 -3.90
N HIS A 60 15.93 0.98 -3.36
CA HIS A 60 17.11 1.65 -2.82
C HIS A 60 17.76 2.54 -3.88
N ALA A 61 18.04 1.99 -5.07
CA ALA A 61 18.64 2.76 -6.18
C ALA A 61 17.78 3.96 -6.59
N MET A 62 16.46 3.80 -6.64
CA MET A 62 15.52 4.89 -6.91
C MET A 62 15.57 5.96 -5.80
N MET A 63 15.49 5.55 -4.53
CA MET A 63 15.49 6.48 -3.39
C MET A 63 16.82 7.20 -3.24
N ASP A 64 17.95 6.54 -3.49
CA ASP A 64 19.28 7.13 -3.51
C ASP A 64 19.41 8.22 -4.56
N LYS A 65 18.92 7.95 -5.78
CA LYS A 65 18.90 8.94 -6.86
C LYS A 65 18.06 10.14 -6.46
N LEU A 66 16.82 9.91 -5.99
CA LEU A 66 15.93 10.99 -5.57
C LEU A 66 16.51 11.78 -4.38
N GLY A 67 17.19 11.11 -3.45
CA GLY A 67 17.83 11.75 -2.30
C GLY A 67 18.92 12.73 -2.70
N ARG A 68 19.78 12.33 -3.66
CA ARG A 68 20.78 13.23 -4.25
C ARG A 68 20.15 14.43 -4.97
N GLU A 69 19.02 14.23 -5.65
CA GLU A 69 18.33 15.28 -6.40
C GLU A 69 17.51 16.23 -5.51
N ARG A 70 17.00 15.75 -4.36
CA ARG A 70 15.99 16.46 -3.54
C ARG A 70 16.45 16.76 -2.12
N GLY A 71 17.69 16.44 -1.77
CA GLY A 71 18.31 16.84 -0.51
C GLY A 71 17.95 15.98 0.71
N PHE A 72 17.69 14.69 0.52
CA PHE A 72 17.46 13.75 1.62
C PHE A 72 18.38 12.52 1.54
N ARG A 73 18.63 11.85 2.67
CA ARG A 73 19.41 10.61 2.69
C ARG A 73 18.66 9.48 1.98
N GLY A 74 19.39 8.64 1.26
CA GLY A 74 18.88 7.38 0.69
C GLY A 74 18.23 6.44 1.71
N LEU A 75 17.42 5.49 1.24
CA LEU A 75 16.67 4.55 2.07
C LEU A 75 17.59 3.42 2.58
N THR A 76 17.67 3.17 3.88
CA THR A 76 18.42 2.02 4.41
C THR A 76 17.59 0.74 4.40
N ARG A 77 18.25 -0.42 4.53
CA ARG A 77 17.56 -1.72 4.63
C ARG A 77 16.62 -1.77 5.84
N ASN A 78 17.05 -1.29 7.00
CA ASN A 78 16.22 -1.31 8.21
C ASN A 78 14.97 -0.43 8.05
N GLU A 79 15.10 0.76 7.45
CA GLU A 79 13.96 1.63 7.18
C GLU A 79 12.96 1.01 6.20
N PHE A 80 13.45 0.20 5.26
CA PHE A 80 12.60 -0.58 4.37
C PHE A 80 11.88 -1.74 5.09
N GLU A 81 12.57 -2.45 5.98
CA GLU A 81 11.92 -3.49 6.79
C GLU A 81 10.81 -2.88 7.68
N ASP A 82 11.07 -1.70 8.26
CA ASP A 82 10.05 -0.94 9.00
C ASP A 82 8.89 -0.50 8.08
N SER A 83 9.18 -0.07 6.84
CA SER A 83 8.15 0.37 5.90
C SER A 83 7.25 -0.78 5.42
N ARG A 84 7.76 -2.02 5.37
CA ARG A 84 6.95 -3.17 4.97
C ARG A 84 6.24 -3.88 6.12
N GLY A 85 6.56 -3.60 7.38
CA GLY A 85 5.80 -4.08 8.55
C GLY A 85 4.34 -3.60 8.56
N LEU A 86 3.48 -4.19 9.40
CA LEU A 86 2.02 -3.97 9.42
C LEU A 86 1.59 -2.49 9.41
N ARG A 87 2.30 -1.64 10.17
CA ARG A 87 2.04 -0.20 10.31
C ARG A 87 2.83 0.67 9.34
N GLY A 88 3.64 0.08 8.46
CA GLY A 88 4.44 0.78 7.46
C GLY A 88 3.70 1.00 6.15
N SER A 89 4.26 1.85 5.29
CA SER A 89 3.65 2.33 4.04
C SER A 89 3.71 1.36 2.85
N ASP A 90 4.67 0.44 2.83
CA ASP A 90 4.96 -0.37 1.64
C ASP A 90 4.28 -1.74 1.74
N TYR A 91 3.49 -2.12 0.74
CA TYR A 91 2.77 -3.40 0.67
C TYR A 91 3.67 -4.49 0.09
N VAL A 92 4.77 -4.80 0.77
CA VAL A 92 5.78 -5.76 0.31
C VAL A 92 5.83 -6.97 1.24
N GLY A 93 5.69 -8.18 0.70
CA GLY A 93 5.70 -9.41 1.49
C GLY A 93 5.01 -10.58 0.80
N ASN A 94 4.62 -11.58 1.59
CA ASN A 94 3.79 -12.69 1.11
C ASN A 94 2.30 -12.29 1.05
N PRO A 95 1.41 -13.12 0.45
CA PRO A 95 0.00 -12.77 0.32
C PRO A 95 -0.70 -12.50 1.66
N ASP A 96 -0.41 -13.27 2.70
CA ASP A 96 -1.09 -13.16 3.99
C ASP A 96 -0.75 -11.85 4.71
N GLU A 97 0.53 -11.47 4.74
CA GLU A 97 0.98 -10.19 5.29
C GLU A 97 0.36 -8.99 4.56
N VAL A 98 0.27 -9.08 3.23
CA VAL A 98 -0.32 -8.03 2.40
C VAL A 98 -1.84 -7.95 2.64
N ILE A 99 -2.54 -9.08 2.74
CA ILE A 99 -3.96 -9.12 3.10
C ILE A 99 -4.19 -8.47 4.46
N GLU A 100 -3.42 -8.87 5.48
CA GLU A 100 -3.53 -8.34 6.84
C GLU A 100 -3.34 -6.82 6.85
N LYS A 101 -2.29 -6.32 6.18
CA LYS A 101 -2.02 -4.89 6.06
C LYS A 101 -3.15 -4.14 5.37
N ILE A 102 -3.69 -4.66 4.26
CA ILE A 102 -4.81 -4.03 3.55
C ILE A 102 -6.00 -3.88 4.49
N LEU A 103 -6.38 -4.94 5.19
CA LEU A 103 -7.53 -4.92 6.09
C LEU A 103 -7.31 -4.03 7.32
N TYR A 104 -6.07 -4.00 7.83
CA TYR A 104 -5.66 -3.10 8.91
C TYR A 104 -5.79 -1.63 8.51
N GLN A 105 -5.19 -1.24 7.39
CA GLN A 105 -5.25 0.15 6.91
C GLN A 105 -6.65 0.55 6.46
N GLN A 106 -7.42 -0.38 5.87
CA GLN A 106 -8.81 -0.12 5.48
C GLN A 106 -9.69 0.16 6.71
N ASN A 107 -9.42 -0.47 7.85
CA ASN A 107 -10.15 -0.20 9.09
C ASN A 107 -9.89 1.21 9.64
N ILE A 108 -8.68 1.75 9.40
CA ILE A 108 -8.27 3.08 9.88
C ILE A 108 -8.75 4.19 8.93
N LEU A 109 -8.58 3.98 7.63
CA LEU A 109 -8.74 5.01 6.61
C LEU A 109 -10.07 4.91 5.84
N HIS A 110 -10.78 3.79 5.96
CA HIS A 110 -12.03 3.52 5.26
C HIS A 110 -11.95 3.70 3.73
N TYR A 111 -10.78 3.50 3.13
CA TYR A 111 -10.63 3.57 1.67
C TYR A 111 -11.36 2.41 0.99
N ASN A 112 -11.81 2.66 -0.25
CA ASN A 112 -12.47 1.66 -1.10
C ASN A 112 -11.73 1.39 -2.41
N ARG A 113 -10.56 2.00 -2.58
CA ARG A 113 -9.62 1.72 -3.67
C ARG A 113 -8.19 1.67 -3.13
N LEU A 114 -7.43 0.68 -3.59
CA LEU A 114 -5.98 0.58 -3.36
C LEU A 114 -5.29 0.50 -4.72
N LEU A 115 -4.28 1.33 -4.91
CA LEU A 115 -3.39 1.27 -6.07
C LEU A 115 -1.96 1.02 -5.59
N LEU A 116 -1.34 -0.02 -6.15
CA LEU A 116 0.03 -0.40 -5.83
C LEU A 116 0.93 -0.09 -7.03
N GLN A 117 1.95 0.74 -6.81
CA GLN A 117 3.07 0.86 -7.73
C GLN A 117 4.02 -0.31 -7.48
N MET A 118 4.11 -1.22 -8.45
CA MET A 118 4.91 -2.45 -8.36
C MET A 118 6.16 -2.39 -9.25
N ASP A 119 6.08 -1.66 -10.36
CA ASP A 119 7.16 -1.47 -11.31
C ASP A 119 8.10 -0.36 -10.83
N ILE A 120 9.07 -0.73 -9.99
CA ILE A 120 10.14 0.19 -9.59
C ILE A 120 11.45 -0.23 -10.23
N GLY A 121 12.01 0.66 -11.05
CA GLY A 121 13.38 0.55 -11.55
C GLY A 121 13.65 -0.78 -12.27
N THR A 122 14.55 -1.58 -11.70
CA THR A 122 15.13 -2.78 -12.31
C THR A 122 14.57 -4.09 -11.77
N VAL A 123 13.38 -4.08 -11.18
CA VAL A 123 12.70 -5.33 -10.76
C VAL A 123 12.55 -6.26 -11.96
N GLN A 124 12.91 -7.53 -11.77
CA GLN A 124 12.85 -8.52 -12.85
C GLN A 124 11.41 -8.72 -13.33
N HIS A 125 11.20 -8.71 -14.65
CA HIS A 125 9.86 -8.81 -15.25
C HIS A 125 9.11 -10.06 -14.78
N LYS A 126 9.80 -11.21 -14.68
CA LYS A 126 9.22 -12.47 -14.19
C LYS A 126 8.62 -12.32 -12.78
N GLU A 127 9.36 -11.66 -11.88
CA GLU A 127 8.92 -11.48 -10.50
C GLU A 127 7.82 -10.42 -10.38
N LEU A 128 7.84 -9.38 -11.22
CA LEU A 128 6.73 -8.44 -11.37
C LEU A 128 5.44 -9.16 -11.83
N MET A 129 5.53 -10.02 -12.84
CA MET A 129 4.38 -10.80 -13.32
C MET A 129 3.85 -11.74 -12.23
N ARG A 130 4.74 -12.37 -11.46
CA ARG A 130 4.36 -13.20 -10.32
C ARG A 130 3.64 -12.40 -9.23
N SER A 131 4.12 -11.20 -8.90
CA SER A 131 3.48 -10.29 -7.96
C SER A 131 2.06 -9.89 -8.40
N ILE A 132 1.87 -9.61 -9.69
CA ILE A 132 0.55 -9.31 -10.26
C ILE A 132 -0.40 -10.52 -10.16
N GLU A 133 0.11 -11.72 -10.47
CA GLU A 133 -0.67 -12.97 -10.33
C GLU A 133 -1.10 -13.18 -8.88
N LEU A 134 -0.20 -13.05 -7.91
CA LEU A 134 -0.49 -13.21 -6.50
C LEU A 134 -1.50 -12.15 -5.99
N LEU A 135 -1.37 -10.90 -6.43
CA LEU A 135 -2.35 -9.86 -6.14
C LEU A 135 -3.75 -10.25 -6.63
N GLY A 136 -3.84 -10.72 -7.88
CA GLY A 136 -5.11 -11.05 -8.52
C GLY A 136 -5.76 -12.34 -8.00
N THR A 137 -4.96 -13.35 -7.67
CA THR A 137 -5.44 -14.71 -7.39
C THR A 137 -5.46 -15.07 -5.90
N LYS A 138 -4.60 -14.46 -5.08
CA LYS A 138 -4.50 -14.74 -3.64
C LYS A 138 -5.03 -13.60 -2.79
N VAL A 139 -4.54 -12.38 -3.03
CA VAL A 139 -4.84 -11.23 -2.16
C VAL A 139 -6.24 -10.66 -2.41
N ALA A 140 -6.53 -10.26 -3.66
CA ALA A 140 -7.77 -9.57 -3.98
C ALA A 140 -9.05 -10.36 -3.64
N PRO A 141 -9.15 -11.69 -3.87
CA PRO A 141 -10.33 -12.46 -3.50
C PRO A 141 -10.61 -12.47 -2.00
N VAL A 142 -9.56 -12.64 -1.18
CA VAL A 142 -9.68 -12.69 0.29
C VAL A 142 -10.10 -11.33 0.84
N VAL A 143 -9.39 -10.25 0.46
CA VAL A 143 -9.73 -8.88 0.88
C VAL A 143 -11.17 -8.52 0.53
N ARG A 144 -11.61 -8.81 -0.71
CA ARG A 144 -12.98 -8.52 -1.15
C ARG A 144 -14.02 -9.30 -0.37
N LYS A 145 -13.74 -10.55 -0.02
CA LYS A 145 -14.62 -11.39 0.81
C LYS A 145 -14.75 -10.79 2.22
N GLU A 146 -13.62 -10.48 2.86
CA GLU A 146 -13.59 -9.94 4.22
C GLU A 146 -14.31 -8.59 4.32
N ILE A 147 -14.04 -7.66 3.39
CA ILE A 147 -14.71 -6.35 3.36
C ILE A 147 -16.22 -6.52 3.15
N ARG A 148 -16.64 -7.42 2.24
CA ARG A 148 -18.07 -7.67 2.01
C ARG A 148 -18.76 -8.22 3.27
N SER A 149 -18.11 -9.16 3.97
CA SER A 149 -18.64 -9.73 5.21
C SER A 149 -18.86 -8.68 6.31
N ARG A 150 -17.98 -7.68 6.38
CA ARG A 150 -18.10 -6.56 7.35
C ARG A 150 -19.25 -5.60 7.04
N ILE A 151 -19.65 -5.48 5.77
CA ILE A 151 -20.76 -4.62 5.35
C ILE A 151 -22.11 -5.32 5.58
N SER A 152 -22.14 -6.66 5.50
CA SER A 152 -23.36 -7.45 5.69
C SER A 152 -23.68 -7.82 7.14
N ALA A 153 -22.74 -7.58 8.07
CA ALA A 153 -22.89 -7.82 9.50
C ALA A 153 -23.37 -6.54 10.20
#